data_AF-A0A6G1L346-F1
#
_entry.id   AF-A0A6G1L346-F1
#
_cell.length_a   1.000
_cell.length_b   1.000
_cell.length_c   1.000
_cell.angle_alpha   90.00
_cell.angle_beta   90.00
_cell.angle_gamma   90.00
#
_symmetry.space_group_name_H-M   'P 1'
#
loop_
_entity.id
_entity.type
_entity.pdbx_description
1 polymer ?
#
loop_
_entity_poly.entity_id
_entity_poly.type
_entity_poly.pdbx_seq_one_letter_code
_entity_poly.pdbx_strand_id
1 'polypeptide(L)'
;MSRLAQSKASPVAAKRDGRMGATGAQDEVCPVCKSSRYMNPNLRFLVNPECYHKMCESCVDRIFSHGPAQCPIPGCTRTLRKHRFREQTFEDIRVEREVDIRKRVAAVFNKREEEFEELRDYNDYLNEVEDITFNLVNGIDLAETNRRFEEYERAHAAEIKENERLAKQEKMSFSQKQKAERQLARERREAARREEEAERRELEEGRRDLVNRLASGQDPDKVERQGQVQLKKRLDRQAAATRQQELRAADEAARTGAPFIKGLKARPTKSKEPERPVDPFGGMRIEPKYFSLQDEYLWSGVQETKKDVRHMAGGYDVRDYTQRSLVAAFSGFGVFVAEEIEERERGGVNERELATMRSDVGLKDSGMADASR
;
A
#
# COMPACT_ATOMS: atom_id res chain seq x y z
N MET A 1 -15.98 34.73 -42.05
CA MET A 1 -15.57 35.44 -40.83
C MET A 1 -16.65 35.28 -39.78
N SER A 2 -16.44 34.37 -38.82
CA SER A 2 -17.18 34.39 -37.56
C SER A 2 -16.34 33.70 -36.51
N ARG A 3 -16.07 34.45 -35.43
CA ARG A 3 -15.19 34.08 -34.32
C ARG A 3 -15.92 33.10 -33.43
N LEU A 4 -15.30 31.95 -33.15
CA LEU A 4 -15.63 31.13 -31.99
C LEU A 4 -14.35 30.82 -31.23
N ALA A 5 -14.27 31.45 -30.07
CA ALA A 5 -13.20 31.35 -29.12
C ALA A 5 -13.45 30.18 -28.16
N GLN A 6 -12.36 29.48 -27.82
CA GLN A 6 -12.06 28.87 -26.53
C GLN A 6 -12.92 27.69 -26.02
N SER A 7 -12.29 26.52 -25.90
CA SER A 7 -11.84 26.03 -24.58
C SER A 7 -10.85 24.86 -24.77
N LYS A 8 -9.59 25.08 -24.39
CA LYS A 8 -8.56 24.04 -24.28
C LYS A 8 -8.58 23.54 -22.83
N ALA A 9 -8.98 22.29 -22.62
CA ALA A 9 -8.88 21.63 -21.32
C ALA A 9 -7.42 21.18 -21.09
N SER A 10 -6.77 21.76 -20.07
CA SER A 10 -5.47 21.30 -19.56
C SER A 10 -5.67 20.19 -18.52
N PRO A 11 -4.81 19.16 -18.47
CA PRO A 11 -4.93 18.08 -17.51
C PRO A 11 -4.45 18.53 -16.12
N VAL A 12 -5.33 18.44 -15.13
CA VAL A 12 -5.02 18.73 -13.72
C VAL A 12 -4.18 17.58 -13.15
N ALA A 13 -2.94 17.88 -12.77
CA ALA A 13 -2.06 16.99 -12.04
C ALA A 13 -2.58 16.80 -10.60
N ALA A 14 -3.16 15.64 -10.32
CA ALA A 14 -3.55 15.23 -8.97
C ALA A 14 -2.29 14.95 -8.13
N LYS A 15 -1.92 15.90 -7.26
CA LYS A 15 -1.00 15.67 -6.15
C LYS A 15 -1.69 14.73 -5.16
N ARG A 16 -1.13 13.53 -4.99
CA ARG A 16 -1.48 12.62 -3.90
C ARG A 16 -0.77 13.11 -2.64
N ASP A 17 -1.45 13.93 -1.84
CA ASP A 17 -1.04 14.17 -0.46
C ASP A 17 -1.61 13.01 0.40
N GLY A 18 -0.70 12.13 0.81
CA GLY A 18 -1.00 11.04 1.74
C GLY A 18 -1.33 11.62 3.11
N ARG A 19 -2.62 11.76 3.40
CA ARG A 19 -3.11 12.07 4.74
C ARG A 19 -3.08 10.80 5.59
N MET A 20 -1.95 10.55 6.25
CA MET A 20 -1.87 9.65 7.40
C MET A 20 -1.87 10.50 8.68
N GLY A 21 -2.58 10.02 9.70
CA GLY A 21 -3.02 10.77 10.88
C GLY A 21 -1.93 11.52 11.63
N ALA A 22 -2.14 12.81 11.80
CA ALA A 22 -1.35 13.69 12.65
C ALA A 22 -2.06 13.87 14.00
N THR A 23 -1.92 12.90 14.90
CA THR A 23 -2.31 13.04 16.31
C THR A 23 -1.11 13.15 17.26
N GLY A 24 0.09 13.45 16.73
CA GLY A 24 1.30 13.79 17.52
C GLY A 24 2.00 15.10 17.11
N ALA A 25 1.52 15.80 16.08
CA ALA A 25 2.27 16.86 15.38
C ALA A 25 2.12 18.28 15.97
N GLN A 26 1.96 18.43 17.28
CA GLN A 26 1.58 19.73 17.87
C GLN A 26 2.74 20.51 18.53
N ASP A 27 3.88 19.88 18.83
CA ASP A 27 4.92 20.50 19.67
C ASP A 27 6.31 20.63 19.00
N GLU A 28 6.40 20.58 17.67
CA GLU A 28 7.66 20.89 16.99
C GLU A 28 7.85 22.40 16.86
N VAL A 29 8.55 22.98 17.82
CA VAL A 29 8.92 24.40 17.90
C VAL A 29 10.39 24.56 17.53
N CYS A 30 10.69 25.46 16.60
CA CYS A 30 12.09 25.79 16.29
C CYS A 30 12.75 26.53 17.47
N PRO A 31 13.91 26.10 17.98
CA PRO A 31 14.57 26.73 19.14
C PRO A 31 15.08 28.14 18.85
N VAL A 32 15.31 28.50 17.58
CA VAL A 32 15.89 29.80 17.19
C VAL A 32 14.81 30.86 16.94
N CYS A 33 13.79 30.54 16.15
CA CYS A 33 12.73 31.48 15.78
C CYS A 33 11.41 31.27 16.53
N LYS A 34 11.32 30.21 17.35
CA LYS A 34 10.11 29.83 18.11
C LYS A 34 8.85 29.64 17.25
N SER A 35 8.97 29.59 15.93
CA SER A 35 7.85 29.29 15.04
C SER A 35 7.50 27.81 15.15
N SER A 36 6.23 27.51 15.37
CA SER A 36 5.69 26.15 15.40
C SER A 36 5.19 25.73 14.02
N ARG A 37 5.16 24.41 13.79
CA ARG A 37 4.55 23.79 12.61
C ARG A 37 3.08 24.16 12.43
N TYR A 38 2.39 24.48 13.53
CA TYR A 38 0.98 24.91 13.52
C TYR A 38 0.78 26.23 12.75
N MET A 39 1.69 27.20 12.90
CA MET A 39 1.52 28.51 12.27
C MET A 39 1.90 28.53 10.79
N ASN A 40 2.76 27.60 10.35
CA ASN A 40 3.13 27.44 8.95
C ASN A 40 3.29 25.94 8.62
N PRO A 41 2.25 25.31 8.04
CA PRO A 41 2.24 23.88 7.73
C PRO A 41 3.34 23.43 6.75
N ASN A 42 3.92 24.37 6.00
CA ASN A 42 4.98 24.11 5.02
C ASN A 42 6.40 24.24 5.61
N LEU A 43 6.56 24.55 6.89
CA LEU A 43 7.88 24.60 7.51
C LEU A 43 8.49 23.19 7.57
N ARG A 44 9.66 23.04 6.96
CA ARG A 44 10.48 21.85 7.05
C ARG A 44 11.48 22.00 8.17
N PHE A 45 11.56 20.98 9.01
CA PHE A 45 12.62 20.84 10.00
C PHE A 45 13.78 20.05 9.38
N LEU A 46 14.96 20.64 9.50
CA LEU A 46 16.22 20.05 9.07
C LEU A 46 16.99 19.62 10.31
N VAL A 47 17.61 18.46 10.21
CA VAL A 47 18.48 17.89 11.26
C VAL A 47 19.87 17.68 10.67
N ASN A 48 20.89 17.94 11.47
CA ASN A 48 22.28 17.65 11.10
C ASN A 48 22.75 16.37 11.83
N PRO A 49 23.36 15.41 11.13
CA PRO A 49 23.85 14.15 11.72
C PRO A 49 24.93 14.36 12.79
N GLU A 50 25.56 15.54 12.87
CA GLU A 50 26.59 15.81 13.87
C GLU A 50 26.05 16.36 15.19
N CYS A 51 24.98 17.17 15.22
CA CYS A 51 24.44 17.72 16.49
C CYS A 51 23.07 17.12 16.84
N TYR A 52 22.37 16.46 15.90
CA TYR A 52 21.02 15.94 16.10
C TYR A 52 20.03 16.97 16.67
N HIS A 53 20.15 18.22 16.25
CA HIS A 53 19.25 19.30 16.66
C HIS A 53 18.32 19.72 15.51
N LYS A 54 17.04 19.91 15.84
CA LYS A 54 16.00 20.34 14.89
C LYS A 54 16.08 21.85 14.67
N MET A 55 16.15 22.28 13.42
CA MET A 55 16.14 23.69 13.02
C MET A 55 15.20 23.91 11.84
N CYS A 56 14.58 25.10 11.78
CA CYS A 56 13.74 25.48 10.64
C CYS A 56 14.59 25.79 9.39
N GLU A 57 14.08 25.52 8.18
CA GLU A 57 14.75 25.86 6.91
C GLU A 57 15.23 27.33 6.87
N SER A 58 14.35 28.28 7.23
CA SER A 58 14.69 29.71 7.25
C SER A 58 15.82 30.06 8.23
N CYS A 59 15.94 29.30 9.32
CA CYS A 59 16.93 29.46 10.37
C CYS A 59 18.29 28.93 9.91
N VAL A 60 18.27 27.76 9.26
CA VAL A 60 19.46 27.16 8.66
C VAL A 60 20.00 28.06 7.56
N ASP A 61 19.13 28.57 6.69
CA ASP A 61 19.53 29.47 5.62
C ASP A 61 20.13 30.77 6.17
N ARG A 62 19.52 31.41 7.17
CA ARG A 62 20.05 32.65 7.72
C ARG A 62 21.41 32.47 8.41
N ILE A 63 21.57 31.44 9.22
CA ILE A 63 22.76 31.26 10.06
C ILE A 63 23.94 30.72 9.26
N PHE A 64 23.70 29.74 8.37
CA PHE A 64 24.77 29.05 7.64
C PHE A 64 25.05 29.64 6.24
N SER A 65 24.34 30.70 5.82
CA SER A 65 24.71 31.43 4.58
C SER A 65 25.98 32.24 4.71
N HIS A 66 26.33 32.66 5.93
CA HIS A 66 27.54 33.45 6.20
C HIS A 66 28.82 32.60 6.32
N GLY A 67 28.70 31.27 6.28
CA GLY A 67 29.81 30.34 6.40
C GLY A 67 29.54 29.19 7.37
N PRO A 68 30.52 28.31 7.60
CA PRO A 68 30.41 27.26 8.61
C PRO A 68 30.36 27.90 10.00
N ALA A 69 29.21 27.76 10.66
CA ALA A 69 28.96 28.30 11.99
C ALA A 69 28.76 27.16 13.00
N GLN A 70 28.91 27.47 14.29
CA GLN A 70 28.52 26.55 15.35
C GLN A 70 27.00 26.52 15.51
N CYS A 71 26.49 25.40 16.01
CA CYS A 71 25.07 25.28 16.34
C CYS A 71 24.68 26.33 17.42
N PRO A 72 23.56 27.06 17.25
CA PRO A 72 23.14 28.13 18.18
C PRO A 72 22.43 27.61 19.45
N ILE A 73 22.46 26.30 19.71
CA ILE A 73 21.75 25.67 20.83
C ILE A 73 22.70 25.57 22.03
N PRO A 74 22.23 25.94 23.25
CA PRO A 74 23.05 25.86 24.45
C PRO A 74 23.47 24.40 24.67
N GLY A 75 24.78 24.15 24.64
CA GLY A 75 25.37 22.81 24.85
C GLY A 75 25.93 22.11 23.60
N CYS A 76 25.71 22.62 22.37
CA CYS A 76 26.42 22.11 21.17
C CYS A 76 27.44 23.14 20.66
N THR A 77 28.72 22.77 20.66
CA THR A 77 29.81 23.58 20.07
C THR A 77 30.30 23.02 18.73
N ARG A 78 29.57 22.08 18.12
CA ARG A 78 30.00 21.44 16.86
C ARG A 78 29.79 22.41 15.69
N THR A 79 30.78 22.50 14.82
CA THR A 79 30.76 23.32 13.60
C THR A 79 29.97 22.61 12.50
N LEU A 80 28.90 23.24 12.02
CA LEU A 80 27.97 22.64 11.04
C LEU A 80 28.08 23.34 9.68
N ARG A 81 27.82 22.58 8.61
CA ARG A 81 27.79 23.06 7.21
C ARG A 81 26.39 22.93 6.63
N LYS A 82 25.97 23.90 5.80
CA LYS A 82 24.64 23.95 5.17
C LYS A 82 24.26 22.69 4.39
N HIS A 83 25.19 22.10 3.63
CA HIS A 83 24.90 20.93 2.79
C HIS A 83 24.71 19.62 3.58
N ARG A 84 25.13 19.55 4.85
CA ARG A 84 24.99 18.36 5.69
C ARG A 84 23.65 18.28 6.42
N PHE A 85 22.79 19.29 6.27
CA PHE A 85 21.43 19.24 6.81
C PHE A 85 20.56 18.33 5.96
N ARG A 86 19.82 17.44 6.62
CA ARG A 86 18.90 16.48 6.00
C ARG A 86 17.48 16.74 6.52
N GLU A 87 16.48 16.50 5.68
CA GLU A 87 15.08 16.52 6.12
C GLU A 87 14.82 15.38 7.11
N GLN A 88 14.14 15.72 8.20
CA GLN A 88 13.74 14.76 9.22
C GLN A 88 12.79 13.72 8.60
N THR A 89 13.16 12.45 8.70
CA THR A 89 12.33 11.32 8.23
C THR A 89 11.50 10.71 9.35
N PHE A 90 11.95 10.84 10.60
CA PHE A 90 11.29 10.28 11.78
C PHE A 90 11.07 11.34 12.84
N GLU A 91 9.94 11.29 13.57
CA GLU A 91 9.59 12.27 14.61
C GLU A 91 10.61 12.28 15.77
N ASP A 92 11.19 11.11 16.08
CA ASP A 92 12.14 10.92 17.17
C ASP A 92 13.61 11.03 16.74
N ILE A 93 14.32 11.95 17.39
CA ILE A 93 15.76 12.19 17.18
C ILE A 93 16.61 10.96 17.58
N ARG A 94 16.17 10.21 18.60
CA ARG A 94 16.87 9.00 19.05
C ARG A 94 16.88 7.93 17.96
N VAL A 95 15.74 7.75 17.29
CA VAL A 95 15.60 6.80 16.19
C VAL A 95 16.42 7.25 14.99
N GLU A 96 16.45 8.55 14.66
CA GLU A 96 17.32 9.04 13.58
C GLU A 96 18.81 8.78 13.86
N ARG A 97 19.26 9.02 15.09
CA ARG A 97 20.63 8.71 15.51
C ARG A 97 20.94 7.22 15.36
N GLU A 98 20.05 6.36 15.83
CA GLU A 98 20.20 4.91 15.73
C GLU A 98 20.24 4.44 14.27
N VAL A 99 19.36 4.96 13.42
CA VAL A 99 19.32 4.62 12.00
C VAL A 99 20.60 5.08 11.27
N ASP A 100 21.12 6.26 11.59
CA ASP A 100 22.37 6.76 11.02
C ASP A 100 23.58 5.93 11.47
N ILE A 101 23.63 5.55 12.75
CA ILE A 101 24.65 4.65 13.30
C ILE A 101 24.56 3.29 12.60
N ARG A 102 23.37 2.67 12.55
CA ARG A 102 23.15 1.40 11.85
C ARG A 102 23.57 1.45 10.39
N LYS A 103 23.27 2.54 9.68
CA LYS A 103 23.70 2.71 8.28
C LYS A 103 25.21 2.82 8.15
N ARG A 104 25.87 3.52 9.08
CA ARG A 104 27.33 3.62 9.10
C ARG A 104 27.97 2.26 9.38
N VAL A 105 27.47 1.53 10.37
CA VAL A 105 27.93 0.19 10.72
C VAL A 105 27.67 -0.76 9.56
N ALA A 106 26.44 -0.85 9.04
CA ALA A 106 26.12 -1.71 7.90
C ALA A 106 26.98 -1.39 6.66
N ALA A 107 27.33 -0.12 6.41
CA ALA A 107 28.21 0.25 5.29
C ALA A 107 29.64 -0.29 5.43
N VAL A 108 30.12 -0.49 6.65
CA VAL A 108 31.44 -1.09 6.93
C VAL A 108 31.33 -2.61 7.07
N PHE A 109 30.26 -3.12 7.67
CA PHE A 109 30.02 -4.55 7.92
C PHE A 109 29.21 -5.22 6.79
N ASN A 110 29.63 -5.01 5.54
CA ASN A 110 28.94 -5.47 4.32
C ASN A 110 29.26 -6.93 3.91
N LYS A 111 29.47 -7.84 4.86
CA LYS A 111 29.71 -9.26 4.56
C LYS A 111 28.41 -9.99 4.24
N ARG A 112 28.40 -10.79 3.18
CA ARG A 112 27.25 -11.60 2.73
C ARG A 112 27.28 -12.97 3.40
N GLU A 113 26.10 -13.58 3.53
CA GLU A 113 25.95 -14.97 4.00
C GLU A 113 26.82 -15.96 3.18
N GLU A 114 26.97 -15.70 1.88
CA GLU A 114 27.76 -16.52 0.95
C GLU A 114 29.28 -16.51 1.22
N GLU A 115 29.78 -15.58 2.04
CA GLU A 115 31.20 -15.50 2.42
C GLU A 115 31.54 -16.36 3.64
N PHE A 116 30.54 -16.92 4.31
CA PHE A 116 30.71 -17.78 5.49
C PHE A 116 30.48 -19.26 5.12
N GLU A 117 31.28 -20.14 5.71
CA GLU A 117 31.14 -21.60 5.49
C GLU A 117 29.97 -22.18 6.29
N GLU A 118 29.73 -21.66 7.50
CA GLU A 118 28.63 -22.08 8.37
C GLU A 118 27.64 -20.96 8.66
N LEU A 119 26.36 -21.33 8.79
CA LEU A 119 25.29 -20.42 9.20
C LEU A 119 25.47 -19.91 10.64
N ARG A 120 26.17 -20.66 11.50
CA ARG A 120 26.45 -20.22 12.88
C ARG A 120 27.40 -19.04 12.92
N ASP A 121 28.49 -19.12 12.17
CA ASP A 121 29.47 -18.02 12.07
C ASP A 121 28.82 -16.74 11.53
N TYR A 122 27.88 -16.87 10.58
CA TYR A 122 27.11 -15.73 10.10
C TYR A 122 26.21 -15.11 11.17
N ASN A 123 25.54 -15.93 11.98
CA ASN A 123 24.69 -15.43 13.08
C ASN A 123 25.52 -14.81 14.21
N ASP A 124 26.67 -15.39 14.54
CA ASP A 124 27.58 -14.84 15.54
C ASP A 124 28.16 -13.50 15.07
N TYR A 125 28.53 -13.39 13.78
CA TYR A 125 28.90 -12.12 13.17
C TYR A 125 27.79 -11.07 13.22
N LEU A 126 26.53 -11.45 12.94
CA LEU A 126 25.40 -10.53 13.06
C LEU A 126 25.19 -10.06 14.50
N ASN A 127 25.38 -10.94 15.49
CA ASN A 127 25.32 -10.57 16.90
C ASN A 127 26.43 -9.58 17.26
N GLU A 128 27.67 -9.80 16.81
CA GLU A 128 28.78 -8.86 17.03
C GLU A 128 28.51 -7.47 16.43
N VAL A 129 27.91 -7.44 15.23
CA VAL A 129 27.50 -6.19 14.56
C VAL A 129 26.42 -5.46 15.36
N GLU A 130 25.44 -6.16 15.91
CA GLU A 130 24.40 -5.57 16.76
C GLU A 130 24.96 -5.12 18.12
N ASP A 131 25.89 -5.85 18.72
CA ASP A 131 26.55 -5.46 19.97
C ASP A 131 27.36 -4.16 19.79
N ILE A 132 28.13 -4.06 18.70
CA ILE A 132 28.86 -2.83 18.33
C ILE A 132 27.88 -1.67 18.10
N THR A 133 26.79 -1.94 17.39
CA THR A 133 25.75 -0.94 17.13
C THR A 133 25.11 -0.46 18.43
N PHE A 134 24.76 -1.38 19.32
CA PHE A 134 24.12 -1.10 20.60
C PHE A 134 25.03 -0.27 21.52
N ASN A 135 26.32 -0.62 21.59
CA ASN A 135 27.31 0.13 22.35
C ASN A 135 27.44 1.57 21.82
N LEU A 136 27.46 1.75 20.49
CA LEU A 136 27.56 3.06 19.85
C LEU A 136 26.28 3.91 20.02
N VAL A 137 25.10 3.29 20.01
CA VAL A 137 23.81 3.98 20.23
C VAL A 137 23.66 4.46 21.67
N ASN A 138 24.03 3.61 22.64
CA ASN A 138 23.90 3.91 24.07
C ASN A 138 25.09 4.70 24.63
N GLY A 139 26.18 4.85 23.86
CA GLY A 139 27.37 5.57 24.30
C GLY A 139 28.18 4.82 25.36
N ILE A 140 28.07 3.50 25.39
CA ILE A 140 28.83 2.63 26.29
C ILE A 140 30.13 2.27 25.56
N ASP A 141 31.27 2.60 26.18
CA ASP A 141 32.61 2.31 25.67
C ASP A 141 32.88 2.74 24.21
N LEU A 142 32.68 4.04 23.96
CA LEU A 142 32.94 4.66 22.65
C LEU A 142 34.40 4.52 22.19
N ALA A 143 35.36 4.47 23.12
CA ALA A 143 36.78 4.43 22.79
C ALA A 143 37.19 3.04 22.29
N GLU A 144 36.80 1.98 22.99
CA GLU A 144 37.11 0.61 22.55
C GLU A 144 36.32 0.24 21.29
N THR A 145 35.04 0.61 21.25
CA THR A 145 34.17 0.32 20.10
C THR A 145 34.67 1.02 18.83
N ASN A 146 35.08 2.30 18.91
CA ASN A 146 35.66 3.01 17.76
C ASN A 146 36.99 2.41 17.33
N ARG A 147 37.83 1.97 18.28
CA ARG A 147 39.10 1.32 17.95
C ARG A 147 38.87 0.00 17.21
N ARG A 148 37.97 -0.85 17.71
CA ARG A 148 37.57 -2.11 17.04
C ARG A 148 36.99 -1.83 15.66
N PHE A 149 36.18 -0.78 15.53
CA PHE A 149 35.62 -0.32 14.26
C PHE A 149 36.71 0.08 13.25
N GLU A 150 37.71 0.87 13.66
CA GLU A 150 38.83 1.31 12.81
C GLU A 150 39.80 0.17 12.46
N GLU A 151 40.03 -0.77 13.37
CA GLU A 151 40.81 -1.99 13.10
C GLU A 151 40.11 -2.86 12.05
N TYR A 152 38.80 -3.08 12.20
CA TYR A 152 38.00 -3.84 11.26
C TYR A 152 37.90 -3.15 9.89
N GLU A 153 37.68 -1.83 9.87
CA GLU A 153 37.65 -1.04 8.63
C GLU A 153 38.98 -1.16 7.87
N ARG A 154 40.12 -1.09 8.57
CA ARG A 154 41.44 -1.23 7.93
C ARG A 154 41.71 -2.64 7.42
N ALA A 155 41.31 -3.67 8.17
CA ALA A 155 41.51 -5.06 7.78
C ALA A 155 40.64 -5.44 6.57
N HIS A 156 39.40 -4.95 6.51
CA HIS A 156 38.41 -5.36 5.51
C HIS A 156 38.10 -4.30 4.44
N ALA A 157 38.83 -3.17 4.39
CA ALA A 157 38.59 -2.09 3.42
C ALA A 157 38.52 -2.57 1.95
N ALA A 158 39.37 -3.52 1.57
CA ALA A 158 39.40 -4.06 0.21
C ALA A 158 38.15 -4.90 -0.10
N GLU A 159 37.75 -5.78 0.82
CA GLU A 159 36.54 -6.61 0.73
C GLU A 159 35.28 -5.74 0.71
N ILE A 160 35.21 -4.74 1.60
CA ILE A 160 34.09 -3.79 1.68
C ILE A 160 33.89 -3.07 0.36
N LYS A 161 34.97 -2.59 -0.27
CA LYS A 161 34.88 -1.87 -1.55
C LYS A 161 34.38 -2.76 -2.69
N GLU A 162 34.78 -4.03 -2.70
CA GLU A 162 34.34 -4.98 -3.71
C GLU A 162 32.87 -5.37 -3.50
N ASN A 163 32.46 -5.64 -2.27
CA ASN A 163 31.06 -5.91 -1.92
C ASN A 163 30.16 -4.71 -2.20
N GLU A 164 30.63 -3.49 -1.93
CA GLU A 164 29.90 -2.26 -2.27
C GLU A 164 29.75 -2.11 -3.80
N ARG A 165 30.78 -2.47 -4.59
CA ARG A 165 30.72 -2.46 -6.06
C ARG A 165 29.68 -3.47 -6.57
N LEU A 166 29.66 -4.68 -6.02
CA LEU A 166 28.68 -5.71 -6.36
C LEU A 166 27.25 -5.28 -6.01
N ALA A 167 27.03 -4.75 -4.79
CA ALA A 167 25.73 -4.25 -4.36
C ALA A 167 25.23 -3.09 -5.25
N LYS A 168 26.13 -2.19 -5.68
CA LYS A 168 25.81 -1.12 -6.64
C LYS A 168 25.38 -1.70 -8.01
N GLN A 169 26.10 -2.70 -8.52
CA GLN A 169 25.75 -3.34 -9.79
C GLN A 169 24.41 -4.05 -9.74
N GLU A 170 24.14 -4.79 -8.67
CA GLU A 170 22.85 -5.47 -8.45
C GLU A 170 21.71 -4.47 -8.39
N LYS A 171 21.86 -3.38 -7.62
CA LYS A 171 20.86 -2.31 -7.53
C LYS A 171 20.61 -1.64 -8.88
N MET A 172 21.65 -1.41 -9.68
CA MET A 172 21.53 -0.87 -11.03
C MET A 172 20.78 -1.84 -11.96
N SER A 173 21.12 -3.13 -11.91
CA SER A 173 20.45 -4.16 -12.70
C SER A 173 18.97 -4.30 -12.33
N PHE A 174 18.64 -4.22 -11.04
CA PHE A 174 17.27 -4.28 -10.54
C PHE A 174 16.46 -3.05 -10.99
N SER A 175 17.04 -1.84 -10.87
CA SER A 175 16.40 -0.61 -11.34
C SER A 175 16.15 -0.64 -12.85
N GLN A 176 17.09 -1.17 -13.63
CA GLN A 176 16.94 -1.34 -15.08
C GLN A 176 15.80 -2.31 -15.41
N LYS A 177 15.73 -3.47 -14.74
CA LYS A 177 14.62 -4.43 -14.89
C LYS A 177 13.27 -3.81 -14.57
N GLN A 178 13.16 -3.08 -13.44
CA GLN A 178 11.92 -2.40 -13.05
C GLN A 178 11.50 -1.32 -14.07
N LYS A 179 12.47 -0.58 -14.64
CA LYS A 179 12.19 0.39 -15.70
C LYS A 179 11.72 -0.28 -16.99
N ALA A 180 12.36 -1.38 -17.39
CA ALA A 180 11.98 -2.15 -18.56
C ALA A 180 10.56 -2.74 -18.41
N GLU A 181 10.24 -3.30 -17.23
CA GLU A 181 8.90 -3.80 -16.92
C GLU A 181 7.85 -2.68 -17.00
N ARG A 182 8.16 -1.50 -16.44
CA ARG A 182 7.26 -0.34 -16.50
C ARG A 182 7.07 0.19 -17.92
N GLN A 183 8.11 0.15 -18.76
CA GLN A 183 8.02 0.54 -20.17
C GLN A 183 7.14 -0.45 -20.94
N LEU A 184 7.37 -1.75 -20.77
CA LEU A 184 6.56 -2.80 -21.39
C LEU A 184 5.08 -2.74 -20.95
N ALA A 185 4.81 -2.46 -19.67
CA ALA A 185 3.46 -2.23 -19.17
C ALA A 185 2.80 -0.99 -19.79
N ARG A 186 3.58 0.08 -20.05
CA ARG A 186 3.09 1.28 -20.73
C ARG A 186 2.77 1.00 -22.20
N GLU A 187 3.64 0.29 -22.89
CA GLU A 187 3.46 -0.11 -24.29
C GLU A 187 2.23 -1.02 -24.44
N ARG A 188 2.03 -1.98 -23.53
CA ARG A 188 0.81 -2.82 -23.51
C ARG A 188 -0.46 -1.98 -23.36
N ARG A 189 -0.46 -0.98 -22.47
CA ARG A 189 -1.62 -0.08 -22.30
C ARG A 189 -1.87 0.79 -23.52
N GLU A 190 -0.81 1.28 -24.17
CA GLU A 190 -0.93 2.08 -25.38
C GLU A 190 -1.38 1.24 -26.57
N ALA A 191 -0.88 0.00 -26.70
CA ALA A 191 -1.32 -0.96 -27.71
C ALA A 191 -2.81 -1.29 -27.55
N ALA A 192 -3.28 -1.59 -26.34
CA ALA A 192 -4.70 -1.86 -26.08
C ALA A 192 -5.59 -0.65 -26.44
N ARG A 193 -5.15 0.57 -26.11
CA ARG A 193 -5.84 1.80 -26.52
C ARG A 193 -5.89 1.98 -28.04
N ARG A 194 -4.79 1.69 -28.73
CA ARG A 194 -4.70 1.80 -30.19
C ARG A 194 -5.55 0.75 -30.90
N GLU A 195 -5.63 -0.45 -30.34
CA GLU A 195 -6.48 -1.53 -30.83
C GLU A 195 -7.96 -1.19 -30.65
N GLU A 196 -8.37 -0.69 -29.49
CA GLU A 196 -9.75 -0.22 -29.25
C GLU A 196 -10.14 0.95 -30.19
N GLU A 197 -9.24 1.91 -30.40
CA GLU A 197 -9.48 2.99 -31.37
C GLU A 197 -9.60 2.50 -32.81
N ALA A 198 -8.81 1.49 -33.21
CA ALA A 198 -8.90 0.87 -34.52
C ALA A 198 -10.20 0.08 -34.70
N GLU A 199 -10.60 -0.70 -33.70
CA GLU A 199 -11.87 -1.44 -33.70
C GLU A 199 -13.06 -0.48 -33.82
N ARG A 200 -13.04 0.63 -33.07
CA ARG A 200 -14.07 1.68 -33.21
C ARG A 200 -14.14 2.25 -34.63
N ARG A 201 -13.01 2.49 -35.29
CA ARG A 201 -12.97 2.98 -36.68
C ARG A 201 -13.50 1.95 -37.66
N GLU A 202 -13.13 0.68 -37.52
CA GLU A 202 -13.63 -0.39 -38.39
C GLU A 202 -15.14 -0.61 -38.25
N LEU A 203 -15.69 -0.44 -37.05
CA LEU A 203 -17.13 -0.46 -36.81
C LEU A 203 -17.83 0.74 -37.46
N GLU A 204 -17.25 1.94 -37.35
CA GLU A 204 -17.80 3.15 -38.00
C GLU A 204 -17.76 3.05 -39.53
N GLU A 205 -16.67 2.55 -40.12
CA GLU A 205 -16.54 2.30 -41.55
C GLU A 205 -17.52 1.20 -42.01
N GLY A 206 -17.62 0.10 -41.27
CA GLY A 206 -18.59 -0.96 -41.54
C GLY A 206 -20.04 -0.46 -41.51
N ARG A 207 -20.37 0.42 -40.55
CA ARG A 207 -21.68 1.07 -40.47
C ARG A 207 -21.92 2.01 -41.65
N ARG A 208 -20.93 2.81 -42.06
CA ARG A 208 -21.04 3.71 -43.22
C ARG A 208 -21.22 2.94 -44.51
N ASP A 209 -20.48 1.86 -44.72
CA ASP A 209 -20.61 1.00 -45.90
C ASP A 209 -21.99 0.35 -45.98
N LEU A 210 -22.54 -0.10 -44.85
CA LEU A 210 -23.89 -0.64 -44.77
C LEU A 210 -24.94 0.42 -45.15
N VAL A 211 -24.82 1.62 -44.59
CA VAL A 211 -25.72 2.75 -44.89
C VAL A 211 -25.63 3.15 -46.36
N ASN A 212 -24.43 3.19 -46.95
CA ASN A 212 -24.24 3.49 -48.36
C ASN A 212 -24.87 2.43 -49.28
N ARG A 213 -24.79 1.15 -48.93
CA ARG A 213 -25.47 0.07 -49.70
C ARG A 213 -27.00 0.18 -49.61
N LEU A 214 -27.54 0.48 -48.44
CA LEU A 214 -28.97 0.73 -48.26
C LEU A 214 -29.43 1.97 -49.05
N ALA A 215 -28.65 3.05 -49.03
CA ALA A 215 -28.94 4.27 -49.80
C ALA A 215 -28.86 4.06 -51.33
N SER A 216 -28.05 3.11 -51.79
CA SER A 216 -27.94 2.74 -53.22
C SER A 216 -29.15 1.95 -53.77
N GLY A 217 -30.17 1.69 -52.95
CA GLY A 217 -31.44 1.10 -53.38
C GLY A 217 -31.44 -0.44 -53.53
N GLN A 218 -30.49 -1.13 -52.89
CA GLN A 218 -30.49 -2.60 -52.86
C GLN A 218 -31.55 -3.15 -51.89
N ASP A 219 -32.15 -4.31 -52.22
CA ASP A 219 -33.10 -5.01 -51.37
C ASP A 219 -32.54 -5.22 -49.94
N PRO A 220 -33.26 -4.81 -48.89
CA PRO A 220 -32.78 -4.90 -47.51
C PRO A 220 -32.45 -6.34 -47.08
N ASP A 221 -33.24 -7.33 -47.52
CA ASP A 221 -33.04 -8.76 -47.21
C ASP A 221 -31.74 -9.33 -47.80
N LYS A 222 -31.28 -8.82 -48.94
CA LYS A 222 -30.02 -9.27 -49.56
C LYS A 222 -28.82 -8.62 -48.88
N VAL A 223 -28.96 -7.37 -48.45
CA VAL A 223 -27.92 -6.62 -47.73
C VAL A 223 -27.69 -7.22 -46.33
N GLU A 224 -28.75 -7.62 -45.62
CA GLU A 224 -28.64 -8.28 -44.31
C GLU A 224 -27.98 -9.66 -44.41
N ARG A 225 -28.35 -10.49 -45.38
CA ARG A 225 -27.72 -11.80 -45.59
C ARG A 225 -26.24 -11.68 -45.96
N GLN A 226 -25.88 -10.71 -46.80
CA GLN A 226 -24.47 -10.44 -47.14
C GLN A 226 -23.70 -9.85 -45.95
N GLY A 227 -24.33 -8.99 -45.15
CA GLY A 227 -23.77 -8.43 -43.91
C GLY A 227 -23.50 -9.51 -42.86
N GLN A 228 -24.42 -10.45 -42.64
CA GLN A 228 -24.23 -11.57 -41.73
C GLN A 228 -23.07 -12.49 -42.14
N VAL A 229 -22.91 -12.77 -43.43
CA VAL A 229 -21.79 -13.58 -43.95
C VAL A 229 -20.45 -12.86 -43.77
N GLN A 230 -20.41 -11.54 -43.97
CA GLN A 230 -19.20 -10.74 -43.74
C GLN A 230 -18.85 -10.63 -42.24
N LEU A 231 -19.84 -10.47 -41.37
CA LEU A 231 -19.66 -10.44 -39.91
C LEU A 231 -19.13 -11.79 -39.38
N LYS A 232 -19.69 -12.90 -39.84
CA LYS A 232 -19.25 -14.25 -39.46
C LYS A 232 -17.79 -14.52 -39.87
N LYS A 233 -17.40 -14.13 -41.09
CA LYS A 233 -16.00 -14.22 -41.53
C LYS A 233 -15.04 -13.37 -40.70
N ARG A 234 -15.48 -12.20 -40.20
CA ARG A 234 -14.67 -11.35 -39.30
C ARG A 234 -14.50 -12.01 -37.93
N LEU A 235 -15.58 -12.53 -37.34
CA LEU A 235 -15.54 -13.26 -36.08
C LEU A 235 -14.64 -14.51 -36.15
N ASP A 236 -14.76 -15.30 -37.22
CA ASP A 236 -13.91 -16.48 -37.42
C ASP A 236 -12.42 -16.10 -37.57
N ARG A 237 -12.12 -14.97 -38.24
CA ARG A 237 -10.76 -14.45 -38.40
C ARG A 237 -10.19 -13.89 -37.10
N GLN A 238 -11.01 -13.24 -36.28
CA GLN A 238 -10.63 -12.73 -34.96
C GLN A 238 -10.39 -13.89 -33.98
N ALA A 239 -11.23 -14.92 -33.99
CA ALA A 239 -11.04 -16.15 -33.23
C ALA A 239 -9.80 -16.95 -33.66
N ALA A 240 -9.46 -16.96 -34.95
CA ALA A 240 -8.23 -17.55 -35.44
C ALA A 240 -6.98 -16.76 -34.99
N ALA A 241 -7.06 -15.42 -34.97
CA ALA A 241 -5.97 -14.55 -34.53
C ALA A 241 -5.70 -14.65 -33.02
N THR A 242 -6.75 -14.67 -32.19
CA THR A 242 -6.60 -14.89 -30.74
C THR A 242 -6.01 -16.26 -30.44
N ARG A 243 -6.49 -17.32 -31.10
CA ARG A 243 -5.92 -18.67 -30.96
C ARG A 243 -4.45 -18.73 -31.39
N GLN A 244 -4.06 -17.98 -32.42
CA GLN A 244 -2.67 -17.90 -32.87
C GLN A 244 -1.79 -17.09 -31.90
N GLN A 245 -2.33 -16.06 -31.26
CA GLN A 245 -1.65 -15.31 -30.19
C GLN A 245 -1.49 -16.14 -28.92
N GLU A 246 -2.49 -16.92 -28.53
CA GLU A 246 -2.41 -17.86 -27.40
C GLU A 246 -1.34 -18.93 -27.63
N LEU A 247 -1.29 -19.50 -28.84
CA LEU A 247 -0.25 -20.47 -29.21
C LEU A 247 1.15 -19.83 -29.23
N ARG A 248 1.28 -18.58 -29.67
CA ARG A 248 2.57 -17.85 -29.63
C ARG A 248 2.97 -17.49 -28.20
N ALA A 249 2.03 -17.09 -27.34
CA ALA A 249 2.29 -16.83 -25.93
C ALA A 249 2.69 -18.12 -25.18
N ALA A 250 2.08 -19.26 -25.54
CA ALA A 250 2.47 -20.56 -25.02
C ALA A 250 3.86 -21.01 -25.50
N ASP A 251 4.20 -20.79 -26.77
CA ASP A 251 5.53 -21.10 -27.34
C ASP A 251 6.62 -20.15 -26.79
N GLU A 252 6.29 -18.88 -26.56
CA GLU A 252 7.18 -17.89 -25.94
C GLU A 252 7.40 -18.20 -24.45
N ALA A 253 6.37 -18.66 -23.72
CA ALA A 253 6.50 -19.17 -22.35
C ALA A 253 7.28 -20.50 -22.28
N ALA A 254 7.27 -21.32 -23.33
CA ALA A 254 8.07 -22.53 -23.43
C ALA A 254 9.55 -22.25 -23.79
N ARG A 255 9.81 -21.24 -24.65
CA ARG A 255 11.16 -20.80 -25.04
C ARG A 255 11.85 -19.98 -23.97
N THR A 256 11.10 -19.13 -23.27
CA THR A 256 11.55 -18.42 -22.07
C THR A 256 11.25 -19.28 -20.86
N GLY A 257 12.02 -20.37 -20.68
CA GLY A 257 12.03 -21.09 -19.42
C GLY A 257 12.05 -20.08 -18.27
N ALA A 258 11.08 -20.20 -17.37
CA ALA A 258 10.72 -19.23 -16.34
C ALA A 258 11.92 -18.44 -15.79
N PRO A 259 11.80 -17.12 -15.51
CA PRO A 259 12.90 -16.38 -14.89
C PRO A 259 13.16 -16.98 -13.50
N PHE A 260 14.12 -17.90 -13.47
CA PHE A 260 14.69 -18.49 -12.29
C PHE A 260 15.36 -17.37 -11.50
N ILE A 261 14.69 -16.88 -10.46
CA ILE A 261 15.40 -16.31 -9.31
C ILE A 261 16.13 -17.51 -8.70
N LYS A 262 17.43 -17.59 -8.95
CA LYS A 262 18.29 -18.67 -8.48
C LYS A 262 18.31 -18.62 -6.95
N GLY A 263 17.59 -19.54 -6.30
CA GLY A 263 17.54 -19.66 -4.83
C GLY A 263 16.17 -20.01 -4.23
N LEU A 264 15.03 -19.69 -4.87
CA LEU A 264 13.72 -20.08 -4.33
C LEU A 264 13.28 -21.43 -4.91
N LYS A 265 13.36 -22.49 -4.10
CA LYS A 265 12.62 -23.73 -4.35
C LYS A 265 11.13 -23.39 -4.43
N ALA A 266 10.58 -23.45 -5.64
CA ALA A 266 9.16 -23.28 -5.88
C ALA A 266 8.40 -24.42 -5.20
N ARG A 267 7.80 -24.13 -4.04
CA ARG A 267 6.71 -24.93 -3.49
C ARG A 267 5.55 -24.79 -4.49
N PRO A 268 4.88 -25.88 -4.92
CA PRO A 268 3.82 -25.79 -5.91
C PRO A 268 2.62 -25.05 -5.31
N THR A 269 2.59 -23.72 -5.51
CA THR A 269 1.39 -22.93 -5.30
C THR A 269 0.43 -23.25 -6.44
N LYS A 270 -0.77 -23.70 -6.06
CA LYS A 270 -1.93 -23.89 -6.91
C LYS A 270 -1.95 -22.86 -8.04
N SER A 271 -2.06 -23.37 -9.27
CA SER A 271 -2.33 -22.62 -10.49
C SER A 271 -3.20 -21.40 -10.20
N LYS A 272 -2.74 -20.23 -10.66
CA LYS A 272 -3.49 -18.97 -10.61
C LYS A 272 -4.90 -19.21 -11.17
N GLU A 273 -5.89 -19.25 -10.28
CA GLU A 273 -7.29 -19.12 -10.64
C GLU A 273 -7.48 -17.74 -11.29
N PRO A 274 -8.39 -17.61 -12.28
CA PRO A 274 -8.71 -16.32 -12.89
C PRO A 274 -9.07 -15.30 -11.80
N GLU A 275 -8.63 -14.05 -11.97
CA GLU A 275 -8.90 -12.97 -11.01
C GLU A 275 -10.40 -12.97 -10.67
N ARG A 276 -10.73 -13.21 -9.40
CA ARG A 276 -12.11 -13.30 -8.93
C ARG A 276 -12.83 -11.98 -9.30
N PRO A 277 -14.10 -12.03 -9.75
CA PRO A 277 -14.87 -10.82 -10.05
C PRO A 277 -14.78 -9.81 -8.90
N VAL A 278 -14.59 -8.54 -9.23
CA VAL A 278 -14.42 -7.46 -8.24
C VAL A 278 -15.62 -7.42 -7.31
N ASP A 279 -15.40 -7.78 -6.05
CA ASP A 279 -16.39 -7.68 -4.99
C ASP A 279 -16.51 -6.22 -4.52
N PRO A 280 -17.66 -5.55 -4.68
CA PRO A 280 -17.89 -4.17 -4.24
C PRO A 280 -17.66 -3.94 -2.75
N PHE A 281 -17.76 -4.99 -1.93
CA PHE A 281 -17.60 -4.93 -0.48
C PHE A 281 -16.28 -5.56 0.02
N GLY A 282 -15.40 -5.98 -0.89
CA GLY A 282 -14.04 -6.41 -0.55
C GLY A 282 -13.97 -7.58 0.43
N GLY A 283 -14.94 -8.51 0.40
CA GLY A 283 -14.98 -9.68 1.28
C GLY A 283 -15.64 -9.44 2.64
N MET A 284 -16.15 -8.24 2.92
CA MET A 284 -16.87 -7.96 4.17
C MET A 284 -18.27 -8.58 4.15
N ARG A 285 -18.46 -9.62 4.97
CA ARG A 285 -19.78 -10.18 5.28
C ARG A 285 -20.15 -9.86 6.72
N ILE A 286 -21.27 -9.18 6.90
CA ILE A 286 -21.83 -8.90 8.22
C ILE A 286 -22.63 -10.14 8.63
N GLU A 287 -21.97 -11.06 9.33
CA GLU A 287 -22.66 -12.23 9.90
C GLU A 287 -22.97 -11.96 11.38
N PRO A 288 -24.25 -12.10 11.81
CA PRO A 288 -24.61 -11.97 13.22
C PRO A 288 -24.00 -13.13 14.02
N LYS A 289 -23.16 -12.81 15.01
CA LYS A 289 -22.44 -13.80 15.82
C LYS A 289 -23.34 -14.56 16.80
N TYR A 290 -24.40 -13.93 17.28
CA TYR A 290 -25.17 -14.40 18.43
C TYR A 290 -26.50 -15.07 18.08
N PHE A 291 -27.00 -14.89 16.86
CA PHE A 291 -28.25 -15.50 16.43
C PHE A 291 -28.22 -15.82 14.94
N SER A 292 -28.85 -16.93 14.57
CA SER A 292 -29.13 -17.28 13.18
C SER A 292 -30.56 -16.88 12.84
N LEU A 293 -30.74 -16.20 11.70
CA LEU A 293 -32.08 -15.93 11.19
C LEU A 293 -32.72 -17.21 10.64
N GLN A 294 -33.99 -17.40 10.94
CA GLN A 294 -34.81 -18.48 10.39
C GLN A 294 -35.82 -17.89 9.39
N ASP A 295 -36.18 -18.67 8.37
CA ASP A 295 -37.13 -18.22 7.34
C ASP A 295 -38.59 -18.25 7.81
N GLU A 296 -38.87 -19.04 8.85
CA GLU A 296 -40.18 -19.18 9.45
C GLU A 296 -40.07 -19.19 10.97
N TYR A 297 -40.71 -18.20 11.60
CA TYR A 297 -40.87 -18.12 13.03
C TYR A 297 -42.29 -18.55 13.42
N LEU A 298 -42.42 -19.24 14.55
CA LEU A 298 -43.71 -19.76 15.05
C LEU A 298 -44.62 -18.68 15.64
N TRP A 299 -44.14 -17.44 15.74
CA TRP A 299 -44.91 -16.35 16.32
C TRP A 299 -46.03 -15.90 15.37
N SER A 300 -47.27 -15.92 15.87
CA SER A 300 -48.48 -15.62 15.09
C SER A 300 -48.44 -14.24 14.43
N GLY A 301 -47.90 -13.21 15.10
CA GLY A 301 -47.80 -11.86 14.55
C GLY A 301 -46.88 -11.74 13.32
N VAL A 302 -45.82 -12.55 13.23
CA VAL A 302 -44.91 -12.59 12.07
C VAL A 302 -45.51 -13.40 10.92
N GLN A 303 -46.27 -14.46 11.23
CA GLN A 303 -46.91 -15.29 10.21
C GLN A 303 -48.12 -14.59 9.57
N GLU A 304 -48.87 -13.81 10.35
CA GLU A 304 -50.00 -13.02 9.85
C GLU A 304 -49.53 -11.87 8.95
N THR A 305 -48.46 -11.17 9.34
CA THR A 305 -47.88 -10.09 8.53
C THR A 305 -47.23 -10.58 7.24
N LYS A 306 -46.65 -11.79 7.23
CA LYS A 306 -46.17 -12.44 5.98
C LYS A 306 -47.30 -12.77 5.00
N LYS A 307 -48.51 -13.03 5.50
CA LYS A 307 -49.69 -13.37 4.69
C LYS A 307 -50.46 -12.14 4.21
N ASP A 308 -50.39 -11.03 4.93
CA ASP A 308 -51.12 -9.81 4.59
C ASP A 308 -50.37 -8.92 3.58
N VAL A 309 -50.93 -8.82 2.37
CA VAL A 309 -50.37 -8.05 1.24
C VAL A 309 -50.26 -6.55 1.56
N ARG A 310 -51.08 -6.03 2.48
CA ARG A 310 -51.05 -4.60 2.86
C ARG A 310 -49.75 -4.22 3.58
N HIS A 311 -49.17 -5.15 4.32
CA HIS A 311 -47.90 -4.94 5.04
C HIS A 311 -46.71 -5.02 4.08
N MET A 312 -46.75 -5.95 3.11
CA MET A 312 -45.70 -6.10 2.09
C MET A 312 -45.58 -4.90 1.15
N ALA A 313 -46.70 -4.25 0.80
CA ALA A 313 -46.72 -3.08 -0.08
C ALA A 313 -45.96 -1.87 0.48
N GLY A 314 -45.77 -1.80 1.80
CA GLY A 314 -45.04 -0.73 2.48
C GLY A 314 -43.52 -0.94 2.57
N GLY A 315 -42.97 -1.99 1.95
CA GLY A 315 -41.55 -2.34 2.06
C GLY A 315 -41.16 -2.97 3.40
N TYR A 316 -42.14 -3.46 4.16
CA TYR A 316 -41.91 -4.23 5.38
C TYR A 316 -41.41 -5.64 5.02
N ASP A 317 -40.16 -5.95 5.34
CA ASP A 317 -39.62 -7.30 5.27
C ASP A 317 -39.59 -7.93 6.67
N VAL A 318 -40.17 -9.13 6.76
CA VAL A 318 -40.22 -9.96 7.96
C VAL A 318 -38.81 -10.34 8.42
N ARG A 319 -37.88 -10.56 7.49
CA ARG A 319 -36.48 -10.90 7.82
C ARG A 319 -35.77 -9.74 8.50
N ASP A 320 -35.91 -8.53 7.97
CA ASP A 320 -35.33 -7.33 8.56
C ASP A 320 -35.96 -6.99 9.91
N TYR A 321 -37.27 -7.14 10.06
CA TYR A 321 -37.95 -6.92 11.32
C TYR A 321 -37.46 -7.89 12.40
N THR A 322 -37.41 -9.19 12.09
CA THR A 322 -36.95 -10.20 13.03
C THR A 322 -35.47 -10.02 13.38
N GLN A 323 -34.63 -9.66 12.41
CA GLN A 323 -33.24 -9.29 12.66
C GLN A 323 -33.13 -8.10 13.62
N ARG A 324 -33.88 -7.01 13.39
CA ARG A 324 -33.86 -5.84 14.28
C ARG A 324 -34.40 -6.14 15.66
N SER A 325 -35.44 -6.94 15.78
CA SER A 325 -36.01 -7.36 17.05
C SER A 325 -35.06 -8.26 17.84
N LEU A 326 -34.38 -9.19 17.17
CA LEU A 326 -33.38 -10.06 17.81
C LEU A 326 -32.13 -9.26 18.20
N VAL A 327 -31.65 -8.35 17.34
CA VAL A 327 -30.57 -7.43 17.71
C VAL A 327 -30.99 -6.60 18.90
N ALA A 328 -32.15 -5.92 18.89
CA ALA A 328 -32.59 -5.10 20.01
C ALA A 328 -32.78 -5.89 21.32
N ALA A 329 -33.26 -7.13 21.22
CA ALA A 329 -33.38 -8.02 22.37
C ALA A 329 -32.00 -8.40 22.92
N PHE A 330 -31.08 -8.88 22.07
CA PHE A 330 -29.78 -9.40 22.53
C PHE A 330 -28.72 -8.31 22.77
N SER A 331 -28.74 -7.22 22.02
CA SER A 331 -27.83 -6.07 22.18
C SER A 331 -28.24 -5.14 23.32
N GLY A 332 -29.46 -5.30 23.87
CA GLY A 332 -29.95 -4.54 25.03
C GLY A 332 -29.54 -5.13 26.38
N PHE A 333 -29.24 -6.43 26.44
CA PHE A 333 -28.80 -7.12 27.66
C PHE A 333 -27.27 -7.20 27.75
N GLY A 334 -26.57 -6.05 27.62
CA GLY A 334 -25.10 -5.93 27.67
C GLY A 334 -24.41 -6.36 28.98
N VAL A 335 -25.00 -7.29 29.73
CA VAL A 335 -24.47 -7.95 30.93
C VAL A 335 -24.31 -9.44 30.62
N PHE A 336 -23.12 -9.81 30.15
CA PHE A 336 -22.72 -11.20 30.04
C PHE A 336 -22.19 -11.66 31.40
N VAL A 337 -23.05 -12.32 32.18
CA VAL A 337 -22.74 -12.79 33.54
C VAL A 337 -21.46 -13.65 33.59
N ALA A 338 -21.18 -14.42 32.53
CA ALA A 338 -19.96 -15.23 32.44
C ALA A 338 -18.68 -14.37 32.31
N GLU A 339 -18.70 -13.33 31.48
CA GLU A 339 -17.56 -12.41 31.31
C GLU A 339 -17.39 -11.49 32.52
N GLU A 340 -18.49 -11.13 33.18
CA GLU A 340 -18.49 -10.35 34.42
C GLU A 340 -17.89 -11.15 35.60
N ILE A 341 -18.15 -12.45 35.67
CA ILE A 341 -17.52 -13.35 36.65
C ILE A 341 -16.01 -13.46 36.37
N GLU A 342 -15.61 -13.65 35.11
CA GLU A 342 -14.18 -13.74 34.75
C GLU A 342 -13.40 -12.43 34.92
N GLU A 343 -14.03 -11.27 34.73
CA GLU A 343 -13.42 -9.95 34.94
C GLU A 343 -13.38 -9.58 36.43
N ARG A 344 -14.39 -9.96 37.22
CA ARG A 344 -14.41 -9.81 38.67
C ARG A 344 -13.32 -10.66 39.35
N GLU A 345 -13.03 -11.83 38.82
CA GLU A 345 -11.90 -12.65 39.27
C GLU A 345 -10.54 -12.05 38.87
N ARG A 346 -10.49 -11.25 37.80
CA ARG A 346 -9.26 -10.59 37.31
C ARG A 346 -9.00 -9.19 37.89
N GLY A 347 -10.00 -8.46 38.36
CA GLY A 347 -9.86 -7.06 38.77
C GLY A 347 -10.79 -6.65 39.91
N GLY A 348 -10.21 -6.30 41.07
CA GLY A 348 -10.94 -5.69 42.18
C GLY A 348 -11.19 -4.20 41.95
N VAL A 349 -12.15 -3.85 41.08
CA VAL A 349 -12.51 -2.45 40.76
C VAL A 349 -14.03 -2.24 40.81
N ASN A 350 -14.44 -1.01 41.19
CA ASN A 350 -15.80 -0.59 41.51
C ASN A 350 -16.84 -0.81 40.39
N GLU A 351 -17.96 -1.39 40.81
CA GLU A 351 -19.14 -1.83 40.03
C GLU A 351 -19.80 -0.74 39.16
N ARG A 352 -19.64 0.54 39.54
CA ARG A 352 -20.31 1.68 38.89
C ARG A 352 -19.62 2.17 37.60
N GLU A 353 -18.32 1.96 37.46
CA GLU A 353 -17.54 2.42 36.28
C GLU A 353 -17.55 1.39 35.15
N LEU A 354 -17.68 0.10 35.48
CA LEU A 354 -17.83 -0.99 34.50
C LEU A 354 -19.16 -0.91 33.73
N ALA A 355 -20.24 -0.50 34.39
CA ALA A 355 -21.57 -0.41 33.79
C ALA A 355 -21.70 0.68 32.72
N THR A 356 -20.98 1.80 32.87
CA THR A 356 -21.05 2.94 31.94
C THR A 356 -20.14 2.77 30.72
N MET A 357 -19.04 2.02 30.82
CA MET A 357 -18.17 1.75 29.67
C MET A 357 -18.77 0.76 28.65
N ARG A 358 -19.69 -0.12 29.08
CA ARG A 358 -20.25 -1.18 28.22
C ARG A 358 -21.52 -0.77 27.45
N SER A 359 -22.21 0.31 27.83
CA SER A 359 -23.36 0.83 27.05
C SER A 359 -23.00 1.35 25.65
N ASP A 360 -21.74 1.71 25.42
CA ASP A 360 -21.23 2.17 24.11
C ASP A 360 -20.79 1.00 23.19
N VAL A 361 -20.83 -0.26 23.65
CA VAL A 361 -20.27 -1.41 22.93
C VAL A 361 -21.28 -2.16 22.06
N GLY A 362 -22.59 -1.88 22.20
CA GLY A 362 -23.66 -2.60 21.48
C GLY A 362 -23.62 -2.54 19.94
N LEU A 363 -22.78 -1.68 19.35
CA LEU A 363 -22.59 -1.58 17.90
C LEU A 363 -21.35 -2.34 17.37
N LYS A 364 -20.47 -2.85 18.25
CA LYS A 364 -19.19 -3.48 17.86
C LYS A 364 -19.27 -5.00 17.68
N ASP A 365 -20.43 -5.59 17.91
CA ASP A 365 -20.59 -7.02 18.14
C ASP A 365 -21.06 -7.83 16.92
N SER A 366 -21.17 -7.18 15.76
CA SER A 366 -21.17 -7.84 14.45
C SER A 366 -19.73 -8.22 14.08
N GLY A 367 -19.39 -9.50 14.18
CA GLY A 367 -18.07 -10.00 13.82
C GLY A 367 -17.76 -9.77 12.34
N MET A 368 -16.61 -9.15 12.06
CA MET A 368 -16.02 -9.12 10.72
C MET A 368 -15.51 -10.53 10.40
N ALA A 369 -16.28 -11.32 9.66
CA ALA A 369 -15.80 -12.56 9.11
C ALA A 369 -15.10 -12.28 7.78
N ASP A 370 -13.77 -12.40 7.76
CA ASP A 370 -13.03 -12.55 6.51
C ASP A 370 -13.48 -13.85 5.85
N ALA A 371 -13.94 -13.75 4.59
CA ALA A 371 -14.27 -14.93 3.80
C ALA A 371 -13.06 -15.87 3.76
N SER A 372 -13.18 -17.03 4.41
CA SER A 372 -12.16 -18.07 4.37
C SER A 372 -11.83 -18.41 2.91
N ARG A 373 -10.53 -18.48 2.64
CA ARG A 373 -9.90 -18.55 1.30
C ARG A 373 -10.50 -19.54 0.32
#